data_AF-A0A2E1MZA4-F1
#
_entry.id   AF-A0A2E1MZA4-F1
#
_cell.length_a   1.000
_cell.length_b   1.000
_cell.length_c   1.000
_cell.angle_alpha   90.00
_cell.angle_beta   90.00
_cell.angle_gamma   90.00
#
_symmetry.space_group_name_H-M   'P 1'
#
loop_
_entity.id
_entity.type
_entity.pdbx_description
1 polymer ?
#
loop_
_entity_poly.entity_id
_entity_poly.type
_entity_poly.pdbx_seq_one_letter_code
_entity_poly.pdbx_strand_id
1 'polypeptide(L)'
;MHFHTSIRNVGLYLSVSLALLGASRYYRKGSERSRVKQLMFTMVSLAFTTNAFLVSKYLLNDHASVLKNYTENEIKHVTKWYIIPKILLATSSLFICFSLYLSLNTMRKIINDYIYE
;
A
#
# COMPACT_ATOMS: atom_id res chain seq x y z
N MET A 1 -13.82 -14.95 12.56
CA MET A 1 -13.55 -15.09 11.10
C MET A 1 -13.01 -13.79 10.46
N HIS A 2 -13.37 -12.61 10.95
CA HIS A 2 -12.97 -11.32 10.36
C HIS A 2 -11.44 -11.09 10.27
N PHE A 3 -10.65 -11.50 11.27
CA PHE A 3 -9.19 -11.29 11.28
C PHE A 3 -8.48 -11.92 10.06
N HIS A 4 -8.72 -13.21 9.80
CA HIS A 4 -8.13 -13.92 8.67
C HIS A 4 -8.57 -13.35 7.32
N THR A 5 -9.85 -12.99 7.19
CA THR A 5 -10.38 -12.37 5.95
C THR A 5 -9.77 -10.99 5.71
N SER A 6 -9.63 -10.17 6.75
CA SER A 6 -9.00 -8.84 6.65
C SER A 6 -7.53 -8.94 6.22
N ILE A 7 -6.77 -9.87 6.80
CA ILE A 7 -5.38 -10.13 6.38
C ILE A 7 -5.31 -10.55 4.91
N ARG A 8 -6.20 -11.46 4.48
CA ARG A 8 -6.27 -11.88 3.06
C ARG A 8 -6.56 -10.70 2.14
N ASN A 9 -7.48 -9.82 2.53
CA ASN A 9 -7.83 -8.63 1.73
C ASN A 9 -6.66 -7.66 1.63
N VAL A 10 -5.92 -7.43 2.72
CA VAL A 10 -4.67 -6.64 2.70
C VAL A 10 -3.66 -7.25 1.72
N GLY A 11 -3.48 -8.58 1.77
CA GLY A 11 -2.62 -9.30 0.84
C GLY A 11 -3.03 -9.10 -0.62
N LEU A 12 -4.32 -9.26 -0.94
CA LEU A 12 -4.87 -9.06 -2.29
C LEU A 12 -4.62 -7.63 -2.79
N TYR A 13 -4.90 -6.62 -1.97
CA TYR A 13 -4.67 -5.22 -2.33
C TYR A 13 -3.19 -4.91 -2.57
N LEU A 14 -2.29 -5.46 -1.75
CA LEU A 14 -0.84 -5.32 -1.95
C LEU A 14 -0.36 -6.02 -3.23
N SER A 15 -0.84 -7.22 -3.53
CA SER A 15 -0.49 -7.95 -4.76
C SER A 15 -0.94 -7.20 -6.02
N VAL A 16 -2.18 -6.70 -6.04
CA VAL A 16 -2.70 -5.90 -7.16
C VAL A 16 -1.90 -4.61 -7.31
N SER A 17 -1.60 -3.93 -6.20
CA SER A 17 -0.75 -2.74 -6.23
C SER A 17 0.63 -3.02 -6.84
N LEU A 18 1.32 -4.08 -6.39
CA LEU A 18 2.63 -4.45 -6.90
C LEU A 18 2.58 -4.81 -8.40
N ALA A 19 1.55 -5.53 -8.84
CA ALA A 19 1.36 -5.86 -10.24
C ALA A 19 1.20 -4.60 -11.10
N LEU A 20 0.40 -3.63 -10.65
CA LEU A 20 0.21 -2.34 -11.32
C LEU A 20 1.48 -1.50 -11.34
N LEU A 21 2.26 -1.52 -10.26
CA LEU A 21 3.55 -0.83 -10.19
C LEU A 21 4.61 -1.48 -11.08
N GLY A 22 4.55 -2.80 -11.26
CA GLY A 22 5.34 -3.53 -12.26
C GLY A 22 4.93 -3.15 -13.68
N ALA A 23 3.63 -3.15 -13.95
CA ALA A 23 3.07 -2.77 -15.25
C ALA A 23 3.41 -1.31 -15.62
N SER A 24 3.44 -0.39 -14.65
CA SER A 24 3.82 1.01 -14.90
C SER A 24 5.25 1.14 -15.46
N ARG A 25 6.16 0.22 -15.13
CA ARG A 25 7.55 0.22 -15.64
C ARG A 25 7.63 -0.08 -17.14
N TYR A 26 6.70 -0.85 -17.68
CA TYR A 26 6.65 -1.13 -19.12
C TYR A 26 6.54 0.18 -19.92
N TYR A 27 5.78 1.15 -19.41
CA TYR A 27 5.56 2.43 -20.07
C TYR A 27 6.69 3.46 -19.87
N ARG A 28 7.75 3.13 -19.12
CA ARG A 28 8.85 4.05 -18.80
C ARG A 28 9.80 4.33 -19.97
N LYS A 29 9.86 3.44 -20.97
CA LYS A 29 10.80 3.55 -22.11
C LYS A 29 10.22 4.26 -23.36
N GLY A 30 8.96 4.71 -23.31
CA GLY A 30 8.29 5.31 -24.48
C GLY A 30 8.24 6.84 -24.48
N SER A 31 7.75 7.38 -25.60
CA SER A 31 7.38 8.80 -25.84
C SER A 31 6.52 9.39 -24.71
N GLU A 32 6.44 10.70 -24.60
CA GLU A 32 5.70 11.47 -23.58
C GLU A 32 4.27 10.93 -23.29
N ARG A 33 3.56 10.47 -24.34
CA ARG A 33 2.22 9.85 -24.21
C ARG A 33 2.21 8.54 -23.39
N SER A 34 3.34 7.84 -23.29
CA SER A 34 3.49 6.67 -22.42
C SER A 34 3.74 7.05 -20.96
N ARG A 35 4.28 8.24 -20.68
CA ARG A 35 4.52 8.72 -19.30
C ARG A 35 3.21 9.02 -18.57
N VAL A 36 2.19 9.53 -19.27
CA VAL A 36 0.84 9.70 -18.72
C VAL A 36 0.23 8.36 -18.29
N LYS A 37 0.40 7.31 -19.12
CA LYS A 37 -0.05 5.95 -18.77
C LYS A 37 0.72 5.41 -17.55
N GLN A 38 2.04 5.58 -17.51
CA GLN A 38 2.85 5.23 -16.35
C GLN A 38 2.33 5.88 -15.06
N LEU A 39 1.98 7.16 -15.11
CA LEU A 39 1.41 7.89 -13.99
C LEU A 39 0.05 7.29 -13.56
N MET A 40 -0.85 7.04 -14.50
CA MET A 40 -2.16 6.43 -14.20
C MET A 40 -2.01 5.08 -13.50
N PHE A 41 -1.18 4.18 -14.01
CA PHE A 41 -0.93 2.88 -13.36
C PHE A 41 -0.35 3.03 -11.95
N THR A 42 0.54 4.01 -11.76
CA THR A 42 1.12 4.31 -10.43
C THR A 42 0.07 4.87 -9.46
N MET A 43 -0.85 5.71 -9.93
CA MET A 43 -1.96 6.23 -9.12
C MET A 43 -2.95 5.14 -8.70
N VAL A 44 -3.29 4.23 -9.62
CA VAL A 44 -4.16 3.08 -9.29
C VAL A 44 -3.48 2.15 -8.27
N SER A 45 -2.19 1.88 -8.45
CA SER A 45 -1.37 1.14 -7.46
C SER A 45 -1.41 1.82 -6.08
N LEU A 46 -1.28 3.14 -6.05
CA LEU A 46 -1.33 3.92 -4.81
C LEU A 46 -2.69 3.78 -4.11
N ALA A 47 -3.79 3.86 -4.85
CA ALA A 47 -5.14 3.67 -4.29
C ALA A 47 -5.33 2.28 -3.64
N PHE A 48 -4.86 1.21 -4.28
CA PHE A 48 -4.91 -0.14 -3.68
C PHE A 48 -4.02 -0.26 -2.45
N THR A 49 -2.83 0.33 -2.47
CA THR A 49 -1.92 0.33 -1.30
C THR A 49 -2.51 1.11 -0.13
N THR A 50 -3.21 2.23 -0.39
CA THR A 50 -3.93 2.98 0.64
C THR A 50 -5.04 2.16 1.27
N ASN A 51 -5.79 1.39 0.48
CA ASN A 51 -6.79 0.45 1.03
C ASN A 51 -6.14 -0.61 1.93
N ALA A 52 -5.03 -1.21 1.50
CA ALA A 52 -4.26 -2.16 2.31
C ALA A 52 -3.79 -1.55 3.64
N PHE A 53 -3.31 -0.30 3.59
CA PHE A 53 -2.89 0.45 4.77
C PHE A 53 -4.06 0.71 5.74
N LEU A 54 -5.20 1.19 5.23
CA LEU A 54 -6.37 1.47 6.05
C LEU A 54 -6.90 0.22 6.74
N VAL A 55 -7.05 -0.88 6.01
CA VAL A 55 -7.50 -2.15 6.59
C VAL A 55 -6.52 -2.64 7.66
N SER A 56 -5.21 -2.53 7.41
CA SER A 56 -4.19 -2.90 8.42
C SER A 56 -4.26 -2.02 9.67
N LYS A 57 -4.53 -0.72 9.50
CA LYS A 57 -4.68 0.24 10.60
C LYS A 57 -5.92 -0.06 11.45
N TYR A 58 -7.06 -0.32 10.81
CA TYR A 58 -8.27 -0.72 11.53
C TYR A 58 -8.06 -2.04 12.27
N LEU A 59 -7.42 -3.02 11.64
CA LEU A 59 -7.11 -4.30 12.28
C LEU A 59 -6.23 -4.15 13.53
N LEU A 60 -5.26 -3.22 13.48
CA LEU A 60 -4.40 -2.91 14.63
C LEU A 60 -5.19 -2.22 15.76
N ASN A 61 -6.05 -1.27 15.42
CA ASN A 61 -6.89 -0.56 16.38
C ASN A 61 -7.89 -1.49 17.06
N ASP A 62 -8.54 -2.37 16.29
CA ASP A 62 -9.47 -3.36 16.81
C ASP A 62 -8.75 -4.30 17.78
N HIS A 63 -7.56 -4.80 17.40
CA HIS A 63 -6.75 -5.63 18.31
C HIS A 63 -6.34 -4.90 19.59
N ALA A 64 -5.95 -3.62 19.50
CA ALA A 64 -5.58 -2.83 20.66
C ALA A 64 -6.77 -2.57 21.59
N SER A 65 -7.97 -2.39 21.02
CA SER A 65 -9.21 -2.23 21.79
C SER A 65 -9.59 -3.51 22.55
N VAL A 66 -9.41 -4.68 21.91
CA VAL A 66 -9.64 -5.98 22.53
C VAL A 66 -8.61 -6.22 23.64
N LEU A 67 -7.33 -5.93 23.42
CA LEU A 67 -6.27 -6.14 24.42
C LEU A 67 -6.52 -5.39 25.74
N LYS A 68 -7.20 -4.23 25.70
CA LYS A 68 -7.52 -3.44 26.90
C LYS A 68 -8.55 -4.11 27.82
N ASN A 69 -9.31 -5.08 27.31
CA ASN A 69 -10.43 -5.70 28.02
C ASN A 69 -10.12 -7.12 28.55
N TYR A 70 -8.90 -7.64 28.37
CA TYR A 70 -8.51 -9.02 28.73
C TYR A 70 -7.54 -9.06 29.92
N THR A 71 -7.53 -10.18 30.67
CA THR A 71 -6.66 -10.41 31.84
C THR A 71 -5.23 -10.84 31.43
N GLU A 72 -4.21 -10.56 32.25
CA GLU A 72 -2.77 -10.74 31.92
C GLU A 72 -2.39 -12.10 31.31
N ASN A 73 -3.02 -13.20 31.74
CA ASN A 73 -2.70 -14.54 31.24
C ASN A 73 -3.23 -14.81 29.81
N GLU A 74 -4.30 -14.16 29.39
CA GLU A 74 -4.86 -14.29 28.03
C GLU A 74 -4.12 -13.38 27.02
N ILE A 75 -3.51 -12.30 27.50
CA ILE A 75 -2.77 -11.32 26.69
C ILE A 75 -1.56 -11.95 25.99
N LYS A 76 -0.86 -12.91 26.62
CA LYS A 76 0.34 -13.56 26.06
C LYS A 76 0.08 -14.30 24.74
N HIS A 77 -1.09 -14.93 24.60
CA HIS A 77 -1.43 -15.65 23.37
C HIS A 77 -1.93 -14.72 22.26
N VAL A 78 -2.60 -13.61 22.62
CA VAL A 78 -3.15 -12.64 21.67
C VAL A 78 -2.07 -11.69 21.12
N THR A 79 -1.10 -11.30 21.94
CA THR A 79 0.01 -10.40 21.53
C THR A 79 0.86 -10.95 20.40
N LYS A 80 1.01 -12.28 20.28
CA LYS A 80 1.73 -12.89 19.16
C LYS A 80 1.09 -12.55 17.81
N TRP A 81 -0.23 -12.49 17.74
CA TRP A 81 -0.98 -12.19 16.50
C TRP A 81 -0.99 -10.70 16.16
N TYR A 82 -0.68 -9.83 17.12
CA TYR A 82 -0.54 -8.38 16.94
C TYR A 82 0.62 -7.99 16.01
N ILE A 83 1.63 -8.86 15.88
CA ILE A 83 2.80 -8.56 15.04
C ILE A 83 2.45 -8.54 13.54
N ILE A 84 1.47 -9.33 13.11
CA ILE A 84 1.12 -9.48 11.70
C ILE A 84 0.51 -8.17 11.13
N PRO A 85 -0.56 -7.58 11.72
CA PRO A 85 -1.08 -6.29 11.26
C PRO A 85 -0.04 -5.17 11.29
N LYS A 86 0.87 -5.18 12.28
CA LYS A 86 1.95 -4.19 12.39
C LYS A 86 2.93 -4.26 11.23
N ILE A 87 3.34 -5.48 10.83
CA ILE A 87 4.20 -5.70 9.66
C ILE A 87 3.47 -5.29 8.37
N LEU A 88 2.20 -5.63 8.23
CA LEU A 88 1.38 -5.26 7.06
C LEU A 88 1.22 -3.74 6.92
N LEU A 89 1.04 -3.03 8.04
CA LEU A 89 0.97 -1.58 8.05
C LEU A 89 2.32 -0.95 7.67
N ALA A 90 3.43 -1.45 8.21
CA ALA A 90 4.77 -0.96 7.89
C ALA A 90 5.13 -1.17 6.42
N THR A 91 4.85 -2.37 5.87
CA THR A 91 5.08 -2.69 4.45
C THR A 91 4.21 -1.84 3.53
N SER A 92 2.91 -1.68 3.84
CA SER A 92 2.02 -0.80 3.07
C SER A 92 2.49 0.65 3.09
N SER A 93 2.99 1.14 4.24
CA SER A 93 3.54 2.51 4.36
C SER A 93 4.77 2.69 3.46
N LEU A 94 5.67 1.71 3.44
CA LEU A 94 6.86 1.74 2.59
C LEU A 94 6.47 1.79 1.10
N PHE A 95 5.47 1.01 0.68
CA PHE A 95 4.97 1.03 -0.70
C PHE A 95 4.26 2.32 -1.07
N ILE A 96 3.54 2.96 -0.14
CA ILE A 96 2.97 4.29 -0.35
C ILE A 96 4.09 5.30 -0.60
N CYS A 97 5.11 5.35 0.27
CA CYS A 97 6.26 6.25 0.10
C CYS A 97 6.96 6.03 -1.26
N PHE A 98 7.18 4.77 -1.64
CA PHE A 98 7.81 4.44 -2.90
C PHE A 98 6.96 4.82 -4.12
N SER A 99 5.65 4.57 -4.06
CA SER A 99 4.71 4.93 -5.14
C SER A 99 4.56 6.44 -5.27
N LEU A 100 4.53 7.17 -4.16
CA LEU A 100 4.54 8.64 -4.14
C LEU A 100 5.80 9.18 -4.80
N TYR A 101 6.98 8.69 -4.39
CA TYR A 101 8.25 9.08 -5.00
C TYR A 101 8.25 8.85 -6.53
N LEU A 102 7.77 7.69 -6.98
CA LEU A 102 7.70 7.38 -8.41
C LEU A 102 6.73 8.32 -9.16
N SER A 103 5.58 8.62 -8.55
CA SER A 103 4.56 9.50 -9.14
C SER A 103 5.08 10.92 -9.31
N LEU A 104 5.73 11.47 -8.27
CA LEU A 104 6.32 12.82 -8.29
C LEU A 104 7.44 12.93 -9.33
N ASN A 105 8.30 11.91 -9.44
CA ASN A 105 9.35 11.88 -10.44
C ASN A 105 8.77 11.83 -11.86
N THR A 106 7.71 11.05 -12.07
CA THR A 106 7.02 10.97 -13.37
C THR A 106 6.36 12.31 -13.72
N MET A 107 5.70 12.96 -12.76
CA MET A 107 5.10 14.29 -12.93
C MET A 107 6.14 15.34 -13.31
N ARG A 108 7.27 15.39 -12.60
CA ARG A 108 8.36 16.32 -12.91
C ARG A 108 8.86 16.16 -14.34
N LYS A 109 8.96 14.93 -14.81
CA LYS A 109 9.39 14.62 -16.19
C LYS A 109 8.38 15.08 -17.24
N ILE A 110 7.09 14.88 -16.98
CA ILE A 110 6.02 15.35 -17.88
C ILE A 110 6.04 16.88 -17.96
N ILE A 111 6.16 17.57 -16.82
CA ILE A 111 6.21 19.04 -16.79
C ILE A 111 7.43 19.56 -17.56
N ASN A 112 8.60 18.94 -17.38
CA ASN A 112 9.80 19.35 -18.10
C ASN A 112 9.65 19.15 -19.62
N ASP A 113 9.11 18.03 -20.10
CA ASP A 113 8.91 17.82 -21.53
C ASP A 113 8.02 18.93 -22.13
N TYR A 114 6.96 19.33 -21.43
CA TYR A 114 6.00 20.36 -21.87
C TYR A 114 6.54 21.81 -21.86
N ILE A 115 7.64 22.09 -21.13
CA ILE A 115 8.25 23.42 -21.06
C ILE A 115 9.29 23.64 -22.17
N TYR A 116 9.84 22.57 -22.73
CA TYR A 116 10.91 22.62 -23.74
C TYR A 116 10.44 22.27 -25.17
N GLU A 117 9.13 22.04 -25.38
CA GLU A 117 8.47 22.10 -26.70
C GLU A 117 8.01 23.54 -27.02
#